data_AF-A0A7S1A2F7-F1
#
_entry.id   AF-A0A7S1A2F7-F1
#
_cell.length_a   1.000
_cell.length_b   1.000
_cell.length_c   1.000
_cell.angle_alpha   90.00
_cell.angle_beta   90.00
_cell.angle_gamma   90.00
#
_symmetry.space_group_name_H-M   'P 1'
#
loop_
_entity.id
_entity.type
_entity.pdbx_description
1 polymer ?
#
loop_
_entity_poly.entity_id
_entity_poly.type
_entity_poly.pdbx_seq_one_letter_code
_entity_poly.pdbx_strand_id
1 'polypeptide(L)'
;RGNGWYCLFFAAVRLRVPLLALSSDLPDKATERKRNVEILAGHRPAVLVADSTAELADAQHLEDTTVVQFADLWDKAFCALPGPVAPLCSDGTMCFNYTGGTTKASRCVKVTHAMAVHEGVTYP
;
A
#
# COMPACT_ATOMS: atom_id res chain seq x y z
N ARG A 1 -9.87 -8.63 -0.75
CA ARG A 1 -9.78 -7.17 -1.03
C ARG A 1 -10.75 -6.84 -2.16
N GLY A 2 -11.41 -5.68 -2.11
CA GLY A 2 -12.34 -5.22 -3.16
C GLY A 2 -11.63 -4.50 -4.32
N ASN A 3 -12.41 -4.02 -5.29
CA ASN A 3 -11.92 -3.35 -6.51
C ASN A 3 -11.08 -2.09 -6.23
N GLY A 4 -11.38 -1.35 -5.15
CA GLY A 4 -10.66 -0.13 -4.78
C GLY A 4 -9.15 -0.34 -4.55
N TRP A 5 -8.76 -1.53 -4.08
CA TRP A 5 -7.35 -1.89 -3.94
C TRP A 5 -6.61 -1.86 -5.28
N TYR A 6 -7.20 -2.43 -6.33
CA TYR A 6 -6.57 -2.45 -7.65
C TYR A 6 -6.48 -1.05 -8.24
N CYS A 7 -7.50 -0.22 -8.04
CA CYS A 7 -7.48 1.18 -8.44
C CYS A 7 -6.31 1.94 -7.77
N LEU A 8 -6.12 1.77 -6.46
CA LEU A 8 -5.00 2.35 -5.73
C LEU A 8 -3.65 1.82 -6.22
N PHE A 9 -3.54 0.51 -6.45
CA PHE A 9 -2.32 -0.11 -6.94
C PHE A 9 -1.91 0.48 -8.29
N PHE A 10 -2.83 0.54 -9.26
CA PHE A 10 -2.54 1.11 -10.58
C PHE A 10 -2.26 2.62 -10.51
N ALA A 11 -2.97 3.36 -9.65
CA ALA A 11 -2.70 4.78 -9.43
C ALA A 11 -1.27 4.98 -8.90
N ALA A 12 -0.86 4.22 -7.88
CA ALA A 12 0.47 4.28 -7.31
C ALA A 12 1.56 3.90 -8.32
N VAL A 13 1.34 2.84 -9.12
CA VAL A 13 2.23 2.44 -10.21
C VAL A 13 2.40 3.56 -11.25
N ARG A 14 1.31 4.22 -11.64
CA ARG A 14 1.33 5.33 -12.61
C ARG A 14 2.05 6.55 -12.05
N LEU A 15 1.89 6.82 -10.75
CA LEU A 15 2.54 7.92 -10.04
C LEU A 15 3.97 7.59 -9.60
N ARG A 16 4.44 6.35 -9.78
CA ARG A 16 5.76 5.87 -9.32
C ARG A 16 5.96 6.00 -7.81
N VAL A 17 4.87 5.81 -7.06
CA VAL A 17 4.90 5.82 -5.60
C VAL A 17 4.86 4.39 -5.10
N PRO A 18 5.80 3.95 -4.23
CA PRO A 18 5.77 2.61 -3.66
C PRO A 18 4.52 2.42 -2.82
N LEU A 19 3.83 1.31 -3.01
CA LEU A 19 2.61 0.99 -2.28
C LEU A 19 2.80 -0.21 -1.35
N LEU A 20 2.14 -0.20 -0.20
CA LEU A 20 2.12 -1.32 0.73
C LEU A 20 0.70 -1.60 1.20
N ALA A 21 0.45 -2.87 1.51
CA ALA A 21 -0.84 -3.38 1.96
C ALA A 21 -0.79 -3.66 3.47
N LEU A 22 -1.70 -3.05 4.23
CA LEU A 22 -1.95 -3.46 5.62
C LEU A 22 -2.93 -4.64 5.68
N SER A 23 -2.83 -5.47 6.72
CA SER A 23 -3.73 -6.61 6.93
C SER A 23 -5.09 -6.15 7.45
N SER A 24 -6.17 -6.78 6.99
CA SER A 24 -7.55 -6.52 7.44
C SER A 24 -8.37 -7.80 7.67
N ASP A 25 -7.78 -8.95 7.37
CA ASP A 25 -8.40 -10.27 7.27
C ASP A 25 -7.75 -11.31 8.18
N LEU A 26 -6.86 -10.92 9.10
CA LEU A 26 -6.29 -11.85 10.07
C LEU A 26 -7.35 -12.24 11.12
N PRO A 27 -7.41 -13.52 11.53
CA PRO A 27 -8.37 -14.00 12.53
C PRO A 27 -8.19 -13.33 13.89
N ASP A 28 -6.93 -13.12 14.30
CA ASP A 28 -6.59 -12.42 15.53
C ASP A 28 -6.35 -10.93 15.27
N LYS A 29 -7.33 -10.11 15.69
CA LYS A 29 -7.31 -8.66 15.52
C LYS A 29 -6.25 -7.95 16.35
N ALA A 30 -5.82 -8.52 17.47
CA ALA A 30 -4.71 -7.95 18.26
C ALA A 30 -3.38 -8.12 17.51
N THR A 31 -3.13 -9.31 16.96
CA THR A 31 -1.96 -9.57 16.11
C THR A 31 -1.98 -8.74 14.83
N GLU A 32 -3.14 -8.61 14.18
CA GLU A 32 -3.32 -7.75 13.01
C GLU A 32 -2.93 -6.31 13.30
N ARG A 33 -3.47 -5.75 14.37
CA ARG A 33 -3.20 -4.38 14.80
C ARG A 33 -1.73 -4.19 15.10
N LYS A 34 -1.13 -5.08 15.90
CA LYS A 34 0.30 -5.04 16.24
C LYS A 34 1.17 -5.03 14.98
N ARG A 35 0.87 -5.92 14.04
CA ARG A 35 1.60 -6.00 12.76
C ARG A 35 1.45 -4.72 11.94
N ASN A 36 0.24 -4.18 11.81
CA ASN A 36 0.01 -2.95 11.06
C ASN A 36 0.73 -1.75 11.68
N VAL A 37 0.74 -1.64 13.01
CA VAL A 37 1.50 -0.60 13.73
C VAL A 37 3.00 -0.72 13.46
N GLU A 38 3.57 -1.93 13.53
CA GLU A 38 4.98 -2.18 13.20
C GLU A 38 5.32 -1.80 11.75
N ILE A 39 4.45 -2.15 10.79
CA ILE A 39 4.62 -1.81 9.37
C ILE A 39 4.58 -0.28 9.17
N LEU A 40 3.61 0.39 9.77
CA LEU A 40 3.46 1.85 9.68
C LEU A 40 4.67 2.57 10.31
N ALA A 41 5.13 2.12 11.47
CA ALA A 41 6.31 2.68 12.14
C ALA A 41 7.58 2.53 11.29
N GLY A 42 7.74 1.40 10.61
CA GLY A 42 8.91 1.09 9.79
C GLY A 42 8.94 1.83 8.44
N HIS A 43 7.77 2.03 7.81
CA HIS A 43 7.68 2.64 6.49
C HIS A 43 7.37 4.15 6.51
N ARG A 44 6.72 4.65 7.57
CA ARG A 44 6.30 6.07 7.71
C ARG A 44 5.69 6.63 6.43
N PRO A 45 4.60 6.03 5.91
CA PRO A 45 4.02 6.47 4.65
C PRO A 45 3.53 7.91 4.76
N ALA A 46 3.74 8.72 3.71
CA ALA A 46 3.20 10.08 3.69
C ALA A 46 1.66 10.10 3.58
N VAL A 47 1.07 9.07 2.97
CA VAL A 47 -0.37 8.93 2.78
C VAL A 47 -0.81 7.52 3.16
N LEU A 48 -1.88 7.42 3.94
CA LEU A 48 -2.57 6.19 4.28
C LEU A 48 -4.01 6.26 3.77
N VAL A 49 -4.37 5.32 2.91
CA VAL A 49 -5.74 5.21 2.40
C VAL A 49 -6.46 4.09 3.14
N ALA A 50 -7.64 4.40 3.70
CA ALA A 50 -8.45 3.44 4.44
C ALA A 50 -9.94 3.62 4.13
N ASP A 51 -10.74 2.56 4.34
CA ASP A 51 -12.20 2.65 4.19
C ASP A 51 -12.86 3.26 5.45
N SER A 52 -12.18 3.19 6.60
CA SER A 52 -12.63 3.78 7.86
C SER A 52 -11.44 4.36 8.63
N THR A 53 -11.61 5.56 9.17
CA THR A 53 -10.60 6.21 10.05
C THR A 53 -10.62 5.65 11.47
N ALA A 54 -11.70 4.98 11.87
CA ALA A 54 -11.88 4.46 13.23
C ALA A 54 -10.90 3.33 13.57
N GLU A 55 -10.45 2.56 12.58
CA GLU A 55 -9.50 1.45 12.76
C GLU A 55 -8.06 1.93 12.98
N LEU A 56 -7.81 3.23 12.78
CA LEU A 56 -6.48 3.85 12.78
C LEU A 56 -6.26 4.84 13.93
N ALA A 57 -7.29 5.12 14.73
CA ALA A 57 -7.28 6.15 15.77
C ALA A 57 -6.24 5.91 16.89
N ASP A 58 -5.75 4.68 17.05
CA ASP A 58 -4.77 4.31 18.08
C ASP A 58 -3.31 4.26 17.56
N ALA A 59 -3.07 4.55 16.28
CA ALA A 59 -1.72 4.48 15.73
C ALA A 59 -0.91 5.75 16.10
N GLN A 60 -0.13 5.66 17.18
CA GLN A 60 0.83 6.68 17.67
C GLN A 60 1.94 7.08 16.67
N HIS A 61 1.86 6.62 15.41
CA HIS A 61 2.89 6.81 14.38
C HIS A 61 2.36 7.53 13.13
N LEU A 62 1.17 8.12 13.21
CA LEU A 62 0.54 8.84 12.09
C LEU A 62 0.79 10.35 12.09
N GLU A 63 1.65 10.88 12.98
CA GLU A 63 1.87 12.34 13.13
C GLU A 63 2.25 13.03 11.80
N ASP A 64 3.01 12.34 10.94
CA ASP A 64 3.42 12.81 9.60
C ASP A 64 2.65 12.15 8.44
N THR A 65 1.61 11.35 8.74
CA THR A 65 0.87 10.57 7.75
C THR A 65 -0.50 11.17 7.47
N THR A 66 -0.74 11.57 6.22
CA THR A 66 -2.06 12.03 5.80
C THR A 66 -2.99 10.83 5.63
N VAL A 67 -4.01 10.72 6.48
CA VAL A 67 -5.04 9.69 6.36
C VAL A 67 -6.16 10.18 5.45
N VAL A 68 -6.49 9.37 4.44
CA VAL A 68 -7.52 9.69 3.44
C VAL A 68 -8.51 8.55 3.34
N GLN A 69 -9.80 8.85 3.35
CA GLN A 69 -10.81 7.83 3.07
C GLN A 69 -10.83 7.49 1.58
N PHE A 70 -10.94 6.21 1.24
CA PHE A 70 -10.99 5.80 -0.16
C PHE A 70 -12.15 6.44 -0.93
N ALA A 71 -13.32 6.56 -0.30
CA ALA A 71 -14.49 7.21 -0.90
C ALA A 71 -14.20 8.67 -1.30
N ASP A 72 -13.63 9.47 -0.40
CA ASP A 72 -13.25 10.87 -0.66
C ASP A 72 -12.22 10.98 -1.79
N LEU A 73 -11.27 10.04 -1.84
CA LEU A 73 -10.25 10.00 -2.89
C LEU A 73 -10.87 9.67 -4.25
N TRP A 74 -11.82 8.73 -4.27
CA TRP A 74 -12.53 8.33 -5.47
C TRP A 74 -13.37 9.47 -6.05
N ASP A 75 -14.12 10.18 -5.22
CA ASP A 75 -14.94 11.32 -5.65
C ASP A 75 -14.09 12.44 -6.24
N LYS A 76 -12.93 12.71 -5.62
CA LYS A 76 -11.96 13.67 -6.15
C LYS A 76 -11.35 13.21 -7.49
N ALA A 77 -11.03 11.93 -7.61
CA ALA A 77 -10.45 11.37 -8.82
C ALA A 77 -11.43 11.42 -10.00
N PHE A 78 -12.73 11.21 -9.75
CA PHE A 78 -13.77 11.27 -10.76
C PHE A 78 -13.88 12.66 -11.42
N CYS A 79 -13.64 13.72 -10.64
CA CYS A 79 -13.69 15.10 -11.12
C CYS A 79 -12.34 15.62 -11.66
N ALA A 80 -11.26 14.83 -11.56
CA ALA A 80 -9.92 15.27 -11.91
C ALA A 80 -9.61 15.02 -13.39
N LEU A 81 -8.88 15.94 -14.01
CA LEU A 81 -8.25 15.69 -15.32
C LEU A 81 -7.13 14.65 -15.18
N PRO A 82 -6.84 13.87 -16.24
CA PRO A 82 -5.74 12.91 -16.21
C PRO A 82 -4.42 13.58 -15.85
N GLY A 83 -3.85 13.20 -14.71
CA GLY A 83 -2.55 13.71 -14.28
C GLY A 83 -1.40 13.18 -15.15
N PRO A 84 -0.24 13.86 -15.11
CA PRO A 84 0.97 13.43 -15.80
C PRO A 84 1.41 12.05 -15.32
N VAL A 85 1.96 11.25 -16.25
CA VAL A 85 2.59 9.97 -15.93
C VAL A 85 4.02 10.25 -15.48
N ALA A 86 4.39 9.76 -14.29
CA ALA A 86 5.76 9.93 -13.83
C ALA A 86 6.73 9.04 -14.66
N PRO A 87 7.94 9.54 -14.98
CA PRO A 87 8.89 8.84 -15.84
C PRO A 87 9.24 7.46 -15.29
N LEU A 88 9.45 6.51 -16.21
CA LEU A 88 9.75 5.11 -15.85
C LEU A 88 11.20 5.01 -15.35
N CYS A 89 11.36 4.57 -14.09
CA CYS A 89 12.61 4.04 -13.57
C CYS A 89 12.39 2.55 -13.29
N SER A 90 13.05 1.67 -14.06
CA SER A 90 12.88 0.21 -13.96
C SER A 90 13.24 -0.32 -12.57
N ASP A 91 14.22 0.29 -11.92
CA ASP A 91 14.74 -0.13 -10.62
C ASP A 91 13.97 0.50 -9.45
N GLY A 92 13.00 1.37 -9.78
CA GLY A 92 12.10 1.97 -8.82
C GLY A 92 11.26 0.92 -8.10
N THR A 93 11.08 1.13 -6.79
CA THR A 93 10.22 0.28 -5.96
C THR A 93 8.76 0.46 -6.39
N MET A 94 8.11 -0.65 -6.72
CA MET A 94 6.68 -0.68 -7.04
C MET A 94 5.85 -0.91 -5.78
N CYS A 95 6.19 -1.93 -5.00
CA CYS A 95 5.46 -2.23 -3.76
C CYS A 95 6.32 -2.94 -2.71
N PHE A 96 5.81 -2.93 -1.48
CA PHE A 96 6.31 -3.71 -0.36
C PHE A 96 5.29 -4.76 0.05
N ASN A 97 5.72 -6.01 0.09
CA ASN A 97 4.89 -7.15 0.46
C ASN A 97 5.44 -7.82 1.72
N TYR A 98 4.59 -8.02 2.73
CA TYR A 98 4.99 -8.71 3.94
C TYR A 98 4.58 -10.18 3.90
N THR A 99 5.54 -11.08 4.13
CA THR A 99 5.27 -12.51 4.17
C THR A 99 4.44 -12.90 5.39
N GLY A 100 3.54 -13.86 5.22
CA GLY A 100 2.86 -14.52 6.34
C GLY A 100 3.91 -15.29 7.13
N GLY A 101 4.24 -14.80 8.33
CA GLY A 101 5.38 -15.22 9.14
C GLY A 101 5.27 -16.64 9.70
N THR A 102 5.21 -17.66 8.84
CA THR A 102 5.24 -19.09 9.19
C THR A 102 6.45 -19.45 10.05
N THR A 103 7.51 -18.63 10.02
CA THR A 103 8.74 -18.77 10.81
C THR A 103 8.86 -17.77 11.97
N LYS A 104 7.75 -17.30 12.55
CA LYS A 104 7.68 -16.31 13.67
C LYS A 104 8.18 -14.89 13.35
N ALA A 105 8.79 -14.65 12.19
CA ALA A 105 9.20 -13.33 11.74
C ALA A 105 8.57 -13.02 10.38
N SER A 106 7.83 -11.91 10.30
CA SER A 106 7.36 -11.38 9.01
C SER A 106 8.52 -10.67 8.33
N ARG A 107 8.77 -10.97 7.05
CA ARG A 107 9.80 -10.29 6.26
C ARG A 107 9.13 -9.34 5.27
N CYS A 108 9.71 -8.16 5.10
CA CYS A 108 9.31 -7.21 4.07
C CYS A 108 10.08 -7.50 2.78
N VAL A 109 9.35 -7.79 1.70
CA VAL A 109 9.87 -8.00 0.35
C VAL A 109 9.65 -6.73 -0.44
N LYS A 110 10.74 -6.15 -0.94
CA LYS A 110 10.73 -5.02 -1.86
C LYS A 110 10.59 -5.54 -3.29
N VAL A 111 9.55 -5.11 -4.00
CA VAL A 111 9.32 -5.48 -5.41
C VAL A 111 9.55 -4.25 -6.29
N THR A 112 10.37 -4.38 -7.32
CA THR A 112 10.64 -3.31 -8.30
C THR A 112 9.80 -3.46 -9.55
N HIS A 113 9.72 -2.41 -10.37
CA HIS A 113 9.06 -2.50 -11.66
C HIS A 113 9.73 -3.53 -12.59
N ALA A 114 11.06 -3.59 -12.62
CA ALA A 114 11.81 -4.57 -13.40
C ALA A 114 11.44 -6.01 -13.04
N MET A 115 11.27 -6.32 -11.74
CA MET A 115 10.85 -7.66 -11.30
C MET A 115 9.45 -8.01 -11.83
N ALA A 116 8.50 -7.08 -11.74
CA ALA A 116 7.13 -7.30 -12.23
C ALA A 116 7.07 -7.48 -13.75
N VAL A 117 7.85 -6.68 -14.50
CA VAL A 117 7.94 -6.82 -15.96
C VAL A 117 8.60 -8.16 -16.33
N HIS A 118 9.68 -8.53 -15.65
CA HIS A 118 10.34 -9.82 -15.89
C HIS A 118 9.39 -11.00 -15.68
N GLU A 119 8.62 -10.98 -14.58
CA GLU A 119 7.64 -12.02 -14.27
C GLU A 119 6.61 -12.16 -15.40
N GLY A 120 5.99 -11.05 -15.82
CA GLY A 120 4.95 -11.08 -16.86
C GLY A 120 5.46 -11.42 -18.27
N VAL A 121 6.75 -11.21 -18.56
CA VAL A 121 7.37 -11.61 -19.83
C VAL A 121 7.78 -13.09 -19.79
N THR A 122 8.25 -13.57 -18.64
CA THR A 122 8.80 -14.93 -18.50
C THR A 122 7.70 -15.97 -18.28
N TYR A 123 6.62 -15.61 -17.59
CA TYR A 123 5.52 -16.49 -17.21
C TYR A 123 4.16 -15.89 -17.65
N PRO A 124 3.82 -15.96 -18.95
CA PRO A 124 2.59 -15.40 -19.51
C PRO A 124 1.32 -16.21 -19.14
#